data_AF-A0A8I1TNS9-F1
#
_entry.id   AF-A0A8I1TNS9-F1
#
_cell.length_a   1.000
_cell.length_b   1.000
_cell.length_c   1.000
_cell.angle_alpha   90.00
_cell.angle_beta   90.00
_cell.angle_gamma   90.00
#
_symmetry.space_group_name_H-M   'P 1'
#
loop_
_entity.id
_entity.type
_entity.pdbx_description
1 polymer ?
#
loop_
_entity_poly.entity_id
_entity_poly.type
_entity_poly.pdbx_seq_one_letter_code
_entity_poly.pdbx_strand_id
1 'polypeptide(L)'
;MGSTHWAEEHREWHRLFDAACDRKGFFDNSELASLFCARAGRTRREDFEAAKAKLRGWRAGRRVPRRANFFILSELLEVDRDPDLHKRWSDLYRAAAGAGQMPAQGRAARPAMPRRAGRWLLAGTATLAGIGLAVAAVKANRKAAFIELPSVGYDAYVRVPVGTSRLIHGEFADCDGPPPDWETVAAKVPSTVLGTFADGGLARKMVNDCGKEMIVRAVMFTGLAAGTEEVRLLDDYMKIEVVDAAFEPRAGDGR
;
A
#
# COMPACT_ATOMS: atom_id res chain seq x y z
N MET A 1 15.14 -26.73 15.59
CA MET A 1 15.27 -25.74 16.68
C MET A 1 14.80 -24.41 16.14
N GLY A 2 13.62 -23.92 16.54
CA GLY A 2 13.09 -22.61 16.10
C GLY A 2 11.70 -22.25 16.65
N SER A 3 11.28 -22.86 17.76
CA SER A 3 9.85 -23.11 18.08
C SER A 3 9.17 -22.09 19.02
N THR A 4 9.77 -20.92 19.29
CA THR A 4 9.23 -19.97 20.29
C THR A 4 9.14 -18.51 19.83
N HIS A 5 9.72 -18.16 18.69
CA HIS A 5 9.89 -16.76 18.28
C HIS A 5 8.55 -16.01 18.09
N TRP A 6 7.58 -16.62 17.40
CA TRP A 6 6.30 -15.97 17.06
C TRP A 6 5.49 -15.55 18.29
N ALA A 7 5.59 -16.30 19.39
CA ALA A 7 4.80 -16.07 20.59
C ALA A 7 5.35 -14.90 21.43
N GLU A 8 6.68 -14.73 21.42
CA GLU A 8 7.37 -13.70 22.20
C GLU A 8 7.36 -12.34 21.49
N GLU A 9 7.51 -12.34 20.16
CA GLU A 9 7.66 -11.10 19.39
C GLU A 9 6.36 -10.41 19.03
N HIS A 10 5.29 -11.17 18.78
CA HIS A 10 4.05 -10.59 18.27
C HIS A 10 2.90 -10.81 19.25
N ARG A 11 2.52 -9.72 19.93
CA ARG A 11 1.39 -9.70 20.88
C ARG A 11 0.05 -9.36 20.23
N GLU A 12 0.07 -8.83 19.01
CA GLU A 12 -1.12 -8.37 18.30
C GLU A 12 -1.28 -9.11 16.97
N TRP A 13 -2.51 -9.48 16.61
CA TRP A 13 -2.77 -10.26 15.39
C TRP A 13 -2.27 -9.55 14.13
N HIS A 14 -2.46 -8.23 14.04
CA HIS A 14 -2.06 -7.47 12.86
C HIS A 14 -0.54 -7.36 12.69
N ARG A 15 0.23 -7.33 13.78
CA ARG A 15 1.70 -7.39 13.75
C ARG A 15 2.20 -8.75 13.27
N LEU A 16 1.56 -9.82 13.73
CA LEU A 16 1.86 -11.17 13.23
C LEU A 16 1.48 -11.32 11.75
N PHE A 17 0.36 -10.71 11.33
CA PHE A 17 -0.04 -10.69 9.92
C PHE A 17 0.96 -9.96 9.05
N ASP A 18 1.42 -8.79 9.48
CA ASP A 18 2.45 -8.00 8.80
C ASP A 18 3.73 -8.84 8.62
N ALA A 19 4.24 -9.42 9.71
CA ALA A 19 5.45 -10.27 9.67
C ALA A 19 5.29 -11.53 8.79
N ALA A 20 4.11 -12.17 8.83
CA ALA A 20 3.82 -13.32 7.97
C ALA A 20 3.75 -12.94 6.48
N CYS A 21 3.23 -11.76 6.16
CA CYS A 21 3.28 -11.21 4.80
C CYS A 21 4.71 -10.96 4.35
N ASP A 22 5.54 -10.34 5.18
CA ASP A 22 6.92 -10.02 4.82
C ASP A 22 7.76 -11.28 4.60
N ARG A 23 7.58 -12.32 5.44
CA ARG A 23 8.22 -13.64 5.26
C ARG A 23 7.83 -14.31 3.93
N LYS A 24 6.65 -13.98 3.39
CA LYS A 24 6.15 -14.47 2.10
C LYS A 24 6.51 -13.58 0.91
N GLY A 25 7.18 -12.46 1.14
CA GLY A 25 7.52 -11.49 0.10
C GLY A 25 6.40 -10.51 -0.22
N PHE A 26 5.29 -10.53 0.54
CA PHE A 26 4.18 -9.59 0.35
C PHE A 26 4.42 -8.29 1.12
N PHE A 27 5.39 -7.49 0.70
CA PHE A 27 5.73 -6.22 1.36
C PHE A 27 4.66 -5.14 1.12
N ASP A 28 4.00 -5.20 -0.03
CA ASP A 28 2.89 -4.33 -0.39
C ASP A 28 1.55 -5.10 -0.41
N ASN A 29 0.45 -4.36 -0.54
CA ASN A 29 -0.88 -4.98 -0.60
C ASN A 29 -1.31 -5.37 -2.01
N SER A 30 -0.54 -5.04 -3.06
CA SER A 30 -0.95 -5.21 -4.45
C SER A 30 -0.90 -6.68 -4.86
N GLU A 31 0.21 -7.37 -4.59
CA GLU A 31 0.35 -8.79 -4.94
C GLU A 31 -0.62 -9.66 -4.11
N LEU A 32 -0.64 -9.44 -2.80
CA LEU A 32 -1.57 -10.15 -1.90
C LEU A 32 -3.04 -9.85 -2.25
N ALA A 33 -3.40 -8.63 -2.66
CA ALA A 33 -4.76 -8.32 -3.11
C ALA A 33 -5.14 -9.07 -4.39
N SER A 34 -4.20 -9.24 -5.32
CA SER A 34 -4.42 -10.01 -6.55
C SER A 34 -4.76 -11.47 -6.22
N LEU A 35 -3.90 -12.11 -5.41
CA LEU A 35 -4.09 -13.50 -4.97
C LEU A 35 -5.35 -13.67 -4.12
N PHE A 36 -5.61 -12.72 -3.23
CA PHE A 36 -6.82 -12.70 -2.40
C PHE A 36 -8.10 -12.59 -3.24
N CYS A 37 -8.13 -11.71 -4.25
CA CYS A 37 -9.26 -11.59 -5.16
C CYS A 37 -9.47 -12.87 -5.99
N ALA A 38 -8.39 -13.43 -6.54
CA ALA A 38 -8.45 -14.68 -7.30
C ALA A 38 -9.04 -15.82 -6.45
N ARG A 39 -8.56 -15.98 -5.21
CA ARG A 39 -9.06 -17.01 -4.29
C ARG A 39 -10.50 -16.77 -3.83
N ALA A 40 -10.91 -15.50 -3.74
CA ALA A 40 -12.28 -15.10 -3.41
C ALA A 40 -13.24 -15.13 -4.61
N GLY A 41 -12.79 -15.53 -5.81
CA GLY A 41 -13.60 -15.58 -7.03
C GLY A 41 -13.98 -14.19 -7.57
N ARG A 42 -13.15 -13.18 -7.33
CA ARG A 42 -13.39 -11.79 -7.75
C ARG A 42 -12.35 -11.36 -8.77
N THR A 43 -12.79 -10.78 -9.88
CA THR A 43 -11.91 -10.43 -11.01
C THR A 43 -12.00 -8.96 -11.43
N ARG A 44 -12.91 -8.18 -10.85
CA ARG A 44 -13.11 -6.77 -11.22
C ARG A 44 -12.07 -5.87 -10.56
N ARG A 45 -11.72 -4.77 -11.24
CA ARG A 45 -10.79 -3.74 -10.72
C ARG A 45 -11.24 -3.14 -9.40
N GLU A 46 -12.53 -2.89 -9.24
CA GLU A 46 -13.13 -2.38 -8.00
C GLU A 46 -12.93 -3.35 -6.82
N ASP A 47 -13.04 -4.65 -7.08
CA ASP A 47 -12.83 -5.69 -6.07
C ASP A 47 -11.37 -5.74 -5.62
N PHE A 48 -10.42 -5.54 -6.54
CA PHE A 48 -8.99 -5.42 -6.25
C PHE A 48 -8.67 -4.21 -5.37
N GLU A 49 -9.16 -3.01 -5.72
CA GLU A 49 -8.94 -1.81 -4.90
C GLU A 49 -9.59 -1.94 -3.51
N ALA A 50 -10.78 -2.55 -3.44
CA ALA A 50 -11.43 -2.86 -2.18
C ALA A 50 -10.65 -3.89 -1.35
N ALA A 51 -10.01 -4.87 -1.97
CA ALA A 51 -9.12 -5.83 -1.32
C ALA A 51 -7.88 -5.14 -0.75
N LYS A 52 -7.20 -4.27 -1.54
CA LYS A 52 -6.08 -3.45 -1.06
C LYS A 52 -6.47 -2.62 0.17
N ALA A 53 -7.63 -1.96 0.14
CA ALA A 53 -8.12 -1.17 1.26
C ALA A 53 -8.43 -2.01 2.51
N LYS A 54 -8.90 -3.25 2.34
CA LYS A 54 -9.13 -4.21 3.44
C LYS A 54 -7.81 -4.68 4.05
N LEU A 55 -6.88 -5.16 3.22
CA LEU A 55 -5.56 -5.62 3.65
C LEU A 55 -4.82 -4.52 4.43
N ARG A 56 -4.81 -3.29 3.90
CA ARG A 56 -4.28 -2.11 4.61
C ARG A 56 -4.98 -1.83 5.94
N GLY A 57 -6.29 -2.08 6.03
CA GLY A 57 -7.04 -1.96 7.29
C GLY A 57 -6.65 -3.03 8.31
N TRP A 58 -6.35 -4.24 7.84
CA TRP A 58 -6.00 -5.39 8.66
C TRP A 58 -4.54 -5.32 9.13
N ARG A 59 -3.58 -5.00 8.24
CA ARG A 59 -2.15 -4.84 8.60
C ARG A 59 -1.93 -3.70 9.60
N ALA A 60 -2.71 -2.62 9.49
CA ALA A 60 -2.66 -1.51 10.43
C ALA A 60 -3.44 -1.73 11.74
N GLY A 61 -3.98 -2.93 11.99
CA GLY A 61 -4.75 -3.23 13.20
C GLY A 61 -6.10 -2.53 13.36
N ARG A 62 -6.50 -1.68 12.40
CA ARG A 62 -7.78 -0.93 12.45
C ARG A 62 -9.01 -1.81 12.34
N ARG A 63 -8.88 -2.97 11.69
CA ARG A 63 -9.97 -3.93 11.48
C ARG A 63 -9.41 -5.35 11.59
N VAL A 64 -10.28 -6.30 11.93
CA VAL A 64 -9.98 -7.73 11.89
C VAL A 64 -10.71 -8.34 10.68
N PRO A 65 -10.10 -9.26 9.92
CA PRO A 65 -10.79 -9.93 8.82
C PRO A 65 -11.99 -10.73 9.35
N ARG A 66 -13.01 -10.89 8.49
CA ARG A 66 -14.09 -11.85 8.76
C ARG A 66 -13.55 -13.27 8.61
N ARG A 67 -14.22 -14.24 9.25
CA ARG A 67 -13.82 -15.66 9.24
C ARG A 67 -13.49 -16.22 7.85
N ALA A 68 -14.31 -15.94 6.83
CA ALA A 68 -14.02 -16.38 5.47
C ALA A 68 -12.71 -15.81 4.91
N ASN A 69 -12.46 -14.52 5.14
CA ASN A 69 -11.22 -13.87 4.69
C ASN A 69 -10.01 -14.33 5.50
N PHE A 70 -10.20 -14.60 6.80
CA PHE A 70 -9.16 -15.18 7.66
C PHE A 70 -8.64 -16.50 7.08
N PHE A 71 -9.53 -17.42 6.67
CA PHE A 71 -9.10 -18.67 6.07
C PHE A 71 -8.36 -18.50 4.75
N ILE A 72 -8.83 -17.59 3.87
CA ILE A 72 -8.12 -17.27 2.62
C ILE A 72 -6.70 -16.77 2.93
N LEU A 73 -6.56 -15.88 3.92
CA LEU A 73 -5.24 -15.38 4.32
C LEU A 73 -4.36 -16.47 4.92
N SER A 74 -4.91 -17.35 5.77
CA SER A 74 -4.15 -18.48 6.33
C SER A 74 -3.57 -19.38 5.24
N GLU A 75 -4.35 -19.63 4.19
CA GLU A 75 -3.93 -20.44 3.03
C GLU A 75 -2.86 -19.70 2.21
N LEU A 76 -3.10 -18.45 1.83
CA LEU A 76 -2.17 -17.65 1.02
C LEU A 76 -0.82 -17.41 1.71
N LEU A 77 -0.83 -17.28 3.04
CA LEU A 77 0.38 -17.13 3.85
C LEU A 77 0.98 -18.47 4.28
N GLU A 78 0.35 -19.58 3.92
CA GLU A 78 0.75 -20.95 4.27
C GLU A 78 1.02 -21.11 5.78
N VAL A 79 0.17 -20.50 6.60
CA VAL A 79 0.30 -20.51 8.08
C VAL A 79 0.32 -21.95 8.60
N ASP A 80 -0.42 -22.84 7.95
CA ASP A 80 -0.55 -24.25 8.35
C ASP A 80 0.75 -25.06 8.20
N ARG A 81 1.75 -24.57 7.46
CA ARG A 81 3.06 -25.25 7.33
C ARG A 81 3.92 -25.13 8.58
N ASP A 82 3.62 -24.19 9.47
CA ASP A 82 4.34 -23.92 10.71
C ASP A 82 3.34 -24.06 11.88
N PRO A 83 3.35 -25.18 12.63
CA PRO A 83 2.37 -25.45 13.69
C PRO A 83 2.35 -24.39 14.79
N ASP A 84 3.50 -23.81 15.12
CA ASP A 84 3.62 -22.78 16.14
C ASP A 84 3.01 -21.46 15.67
N LEU A 85 3.30 -21.10 14.41
CA LEU A 85 2.66 -19.97 13.74
C LEU A 85 1.14 -20.17 13.67
N HIS A 86 0.66 -21.34 13.23
CA HIS A 86 -0.78 -21.64 13.13
C HIS A 86 -1.50 -21.48 14.47
N LYS A 87 -0.92 -22.01 15.54
CA LYS A 87 -1.45 -21.87 16.89
C LYS A 87 -1.53 -20.41 17.30
N ARG A 88 -0.42 -19.67 17.19
CA ARG A 88 -0.36 -18.24 17.57
C ARG A 88 -1.29 -17.38 16.73
N TRP A 89 -1.32 -17.60 15.42
CA TRP A 89 -2.19 -16.95 14.45
C TRP A 89 -3.66 -17.08 14.83
N SER A 90 -4.09 -18.31 15.14
CA SER A 90 -5.47 -18.63 15.52
C SER A 90 -5.84 -18.08 16.90
N ASP A 91 -4.92 -18.08 17.85
CA ASP A 91 -5.15 -17.54 19.20
C ASP A 91 -5.29 -16.01 19.17
N LEU A 92 -4.37 -15.30 18.51
CA LEU A 92 -4.42 -13.85 18.38
C LEU A 92 -5.62 -13.38 17.56
N TYR A 93 -6.01 -14.12 16.51
CA TYR A 93 -7.21 -13.81 15.75
C TYR A 93 -8.46 -13.92 16.60
N ARG A 94 -8.60 -14.99 17.41
CA ARG A 94 -9.74 -15.17 18.32
C ARG A 94 -9.80 -14.06 19.36
N ALA A 95 -8.66 -13.69 19.94
CA ALA A 95 -8.57 -12.58 20.89
C ALA A 95 -9.01 -11.25 20.24
N ALA A 96 -8.50 -10.93 19.06
CA ALA A 96 -8.82 -9.68 18.35
C ALA A 96 -10.28 -9.64 17.85
N ALA A 97 -10.79 -10.77 17.33
CA ALA A 97 -12.17 -10.88 16.85
C ALA A 97 -13.20 -10.82 18.01
N GLY A 98 -12.85 -11.37 19.17
CA GLY A 98 -13.68 -11.29 20.39
C GLY A 98 -13.70 -9.88 21.00
N ALA A 99 -12.57 -9.17 20.99
CA ALA A 99 -12.50 -7.78 21.46
C ALA A 99 -13.24 -6.79 20.53
N GLY A 100 -13.42 -7.13 19.25
CA GLY A 100 -14.06 -6.30 18.24
C GLY A 100 -15.59 -6.38 18.17
N GLN A 101 -16.26 -7.14 19.03
CA GLN A 101 -17.72 -7.25 19.10
C GLN A 101 -18.33 -6.24 20.08
N MET A 102 -18.10 -4.94 19.85
CA MET A 102 -19.01 -3.90 20.34
C MET A 102 -20.28 -3.92 19.47
N PRO A 103 -21.50 -3.82 20.05
CA PRO A 103 -22.73 -3.84 19.28
C PRO A 103 -22.73 -2.64 18.33
N ALA A 104 -23.15 -2.89 17.08
CA ALA A 104 -23.43 -1.85 16.11
C ALA A 104 -24.36 -0.81 16.76
N GLN A 105 -23.79 0.30 17.22
CA GLN A 105 -24.54 1.43 17.73
C GLN A 105 -25.46 1.91 16.62
N GLY A 106 -26.76 1.85 16.93
CA GLY A 106 -27.72 2.88 16.59
C GLY A 106 -27.76 3.26 15.13
N ARG A 107 -28.68 2.61 14.41
CA ARG A 107 -29.41 3.22 13.29
C ARG A 107 -29.85 4.63 13.71
N ALA A 108 -29.06 5.64 13.34
CA ALA A 108 -29.47 7.03 13.52
C ALA A 108 -30.70 7.25 12.65
N ALA A 109 -31.85 7.40 13.31
CA ALA A 109 -33.09 7.80 12.69
C ALA A 109 -32.84 9.10 11.91
N ARG A 110 -33.20 9.11 10.63
CA ARG A 110 -33.29 10.34 9.84
C ARG A 110 -34.29 11.25 10.57
N PRO A 111 -33.92 12.47 11.00
CA PRO A 111 -34.91 13.39 11.52
C PRO A 111 -35.89 13.74 10.40
N ALA A 112 -37.18 13.57 10.70
CA ALA A 112 -38.28 13.97 9.84
C ALA A 112 -38.21 15.49 9.61
N MET A 113 -38.16 15.91 8.35
CA MET A 113 -38.33 17.33 8.01
C MET A 113 -39.79 17.74 8.28
N PRO A 114 -40.05 18.86 8.97
CA PRO A 114 -41.38 19.44 8.99
C PRO A 114 -41.66 20.17 7.67
N ARG A 115 -42.79 19.85 7.04
CA ARG A 115 -43.41 20.69 6.00
C ARG A 115 -43.90 21.97 6.66
N ARG A 116 -43.34 23.13 6.29
CA ARG A 116 -44.03 24.41 6.43
C ARG A 116 -43.94 25.20 5.14
N ALA A 117 -45.11 25.37 4.53
CA ALA A 117 -45.38 26.45 3.61
C ALA A 117 -45.26 27.78 4.36
N GLY A 118 -44.62 28.77 3.74
CA GLY A 118 -44.48 30.12 4.27
C GLY A 118 -43.86 31.02 3.22
N ARG A 119 -44.67 31.94 2.73
CA ARG A 119 -44.45 32.83 1.59
C ARG A 119 -43.94 34.20 2.15
N TRP A 120 -43.13 34.93 1.36
CA TRP A 120 -42.67 36.33 1.55
C TRP A 120 -41.52 36.53 2.57
N LEU A 121 -40.47 37.35 2.38
CA LEU A 121 -40.25 38.57 1.58
C LEU A 121 -38.83 38.62 0.99
N LEU A 122 -38.72 39.27 -0.18
CA LEU A 122 -37.50 39.91 -0.69
C LEU A 122 -37.24 41.19 0.11
N ALA A 123 -36.09 41.31 0.77
CA ALA A 123 -35.49 42.58 1.17
C ALA A 123 -33.99 42.36 1.41
N GLY A 124 -33.16 43.15 0.73
CA GLY A 124 -31.74 42.88 0.52
C GLY A 124 -30.82 43.16 1.71
N THR A 125 -29.63 42.57 1.61
CA THR A 125 -28.36 43.14 2.07
C THR A 125 -27.27 42.59 1.15
N ALA A 126 -26.66 43.50 0.37
CA ALA A 126 -25.39 43.26 -0.31
C ALA A 126 -24.24 43.34 0.71
N THR A 127 -23.10 42.72 0.36
CA THR A 127 -21.83 42.54 1.13
C THR A 127 -21.86 41.36 2.13
N LEU A 128 -21.04 40.30 2.09
CA LEU A 128 -19.67 40.08 1.59
C LEU A 128 -19.55 38.70 0.89
N ALA A 129 -19.60 38.67 -0.44
CA ALA A 129 -19.18 37.51 -1.23
C ALA A 129 -17.84 37.86 -1.89
N GLY A 130 -16.73 37.60 -1.21
CA GLY A 130 -15.41 38.01 -1.73
C GLY A 130 -14.18 37.20 -1.33
N ILE A 131 -14.23 36.35 -0.30
CA ILE A 131 -13.01 35.65 0.17
C ILE A 131 -13.16 34.11 0.19
N GLY A 132 -14.37 33.57 0.00
CA GLY A 132 -14.62 32.12 0.10
C GLY A 132 -14.17 31.27 -1.11
N LEU A 133 -13.97 31.86 -2.29
CA LEU A 133 -13.72 31.10 -3.53
C LEU A 133 -12.24 30.82 -3.80
N ALA A 134 -11.31 31.59 -3.24
CA ALA A 134 -9.86 31.38 -3.48
C ALA A 134 -9.31 30.15 -2.72
N VAL A 135 -9.78 29.88 -1.50
CA VAL A 135 -9.30 28.75 -0.69
C VAL A 135 -9.77 27.40 -1.24
N ALA A 136 -10.96 27.34 -1.82
CA ALA A 136 -11.48 26.13 -2.45
C ALA A 136 -10.72 25.76 -3.73
N ALA A 137 -10.37 26.74 -4.57
CA ALA A 137 -9.61 26.52 -5.80
C ALA A 137 -8.20 26.00 -5.51
N VAL A 138 -7.49 26.56 -4.50
CA VAL A 138 -6.13 26.12 -4.15
C VAL A 138 -6.12 24.70 -3.56
N LYS A 139 -7.10 24.34 -2.71
CA LYS A 139 -7.20 22.96 -2.17
C LYS A 139 -7.59 21.93 -3.23
N ALA A 140 -8.46 22.29 -4.18
CA ALA A 140 -8.82 21.43 -5.29
C ALA A 140 -7.61 21.19 -6.21
N ASN A 141 -6.81 22.23 -6.49
CA ASN A 141 -5.64 22.14 -7.37
C ASN A 141 -4.53 21.25 -6.78
N ARG A 142 -4.26 21.34 -5.45
CA ARG A 142 -3.31 20.43 -4.78
C ARG A 142 -3.77 18.97 -4.77
N LYS A 143 -5.08 18.71 -4.65
CA LYS A 143 -5.62 17.35 -4.74
C LYS A 143 -5.55 16.79 -6.17
N ALA A 144 -5.79 17.61 -7.18
CA ALA A 144 -5.66 17.21 -8.58
C ALA A 144 -4.20 16.87 -8.91
N ALA A 145 -3.25 17.73 -8.54
CA ALA A 145 -1.82 17.48 -8.72
C ALA A 145 -1.35 16.21 -7.99
N PHE A 146 -1.90 15.91 -6.81
CA PHE A 146 -1.61 14.66 -6.12
C PHE A 146 -2.09 13.44 -6.92
N ILE A 147 -3.34 13.44 -7.42
CA ILE A 147 -3.91 12.31 -8.17
C ILE A 147 -3.09 11.97 -9.43
N GLU A 148 -2.51 12.97 -10.08
CA GLU A 148 -1.73 12.81 -11.31
C GLU A 148 -0.33 12.22 -11.09
N LEU A 149 0.20 12.28 -9.87
CA LEU A 149 1.54 11.73 -9.59
C LEU A 149 1.54 10.20 -9.76
N PRO A 150 2.58 9.62 -10.37
CA PRO A 150 2.74 8.18 -10.49
C PRO A 150 2.83 7.55 -9.09
N SER A 151 2.37 6.31 -8.96
CA SER A 151 2.57 5.56 -7.72
C SER A 151 3.89 4.82 -7.76
N VAL A 152 4.63 4.82 -6.65
CA VAL A 152 5.83 4.00 -6.44
C VAL A 152 5.68 3.22 -5.14
N GLY A 153 5.93 1.92 -5.20
CA GLY A 153 5.99 1.03 -4.05
C GLY A 153 7.43 0.73 -3.66
N TYR A 154 7.59 -0.02 -2.57
CA TYR A 154 8.83 -0.73 -2.31
C TYR A 154 8.64 -2.18 -2.76
N ASP A 155 9.42 -2.58 -3.77
CA ASP A 155 9.46 -3.95 -4.27
C ASP A 155 10.84 -4.52 -3.90
N ALA A 156 10.91 -5.45 -2.94
CA ALA A 156 12.19 -6.05 -2.52
C ALA A 156 12.88 -6.86 -3.66
N TYR A 157 12.16 -7.13 -4.74
CA TYR A 157 12.68 -7.70 -5.96
C TYR A 157 12.12 -6.96 -7.17
N VAL A 158 13.01 -6.35 -7.95
CA VAL A 158 12.66 -5.62 -9.17
C VAL A 158 13.30 -6.27 -10.38
N ARG A 159 12.48 -6.55 -11.39
CA ARG A 159 12.91 -7.05 -12.69
C ARG A 159 12.77 -5.96 -13.74
N VAL A 160 13.87 -5.61 -14.41
CA VAL A 160 13.93 -4.50 -15.36
C VAL A 160 14.60 -4.96 -16.67
N PRO A 161 13.94 -4.89 -17.82
CA PRO A 161 14.60 -5.18 -19.09
C PRO A 161 15.74 -4.20 -19.41
N VAL A 162 16.81 -4.68 -20.05
CA VAL A 162 17.88 -3.82 -20.59
C VAL A 162 17.29 -2.74 -21.49
N GLY A 163 17.72 -1.50 -21.31
CA GLY A 163 17.27 -0.32 -22.05
C GLY A 163 15.96 0.29 -21.54
N THR A 164 15.36 -0.26 -20.49
CA THR A 164 14.11 0.27 -19.91
C THR A 164 14.35 0.95 -18.57
N SER A 165 13.42 1.84 -18.21
CA SER A 165 13.46 2.57 -16.93
C SER A 165 12.18 2.32 -16.12
N ARG A 166 12.30 2.27 -14.79
CA ARG A 166 11.18 2.07 -13.87
C ARG A 166 11.40 2.84 -12.57
N LEU A 167 10.32 3.37 -11.99
CA LEU A 167 10.31 3.84 -10.61
C LEU A 167 10.31 2.62 -9.67
N ILE A 168 11.34 2.52 -8.84
CA ILE A 168 11.56 1.32 -8.02
C ILE A 168 11.49 1.58 -6.51
N HIS A 169 11.62 2.84 -6.08
CA HIS A 169 11.52 3.22 -4.67
C HIS A 169 11.24 4.72 -4.52
N GLY A 170 11.05 5.20 -3.30
CA GLY A 170 10.97 6.64 -3.03
C GLY A 170 11.18 7.00 -1.58
N GLU A 171 11.86 8.12 -1.36
CA GLU A 171 12.24 8.64 -0.04
C GLU A 171 11.23 9.68 0.46
N PHE A 172 10.98 9.64 1.76
CA PHE A 172 10.30 10.69 2.51
C PHE A 172 11.16 11.11 3.70
N ALA A 173 11.03 12.35 4.17
CA ALA A 173 11.70 12.82 5.38
C ALA A 173 10.80 12.60 6.61
N ASP A 174 9.68 13.34 6.66
CA ASP A 174 8.73 13.32 7.77
C ASP A 174 7.30 13.08 7.26
N CYS A 175 6.44 12.54 8.11
CA CYS A 175 5.03 12.28 7.76
C CYS A 175 4.21 13.53 7.43
N ASP A 176 4.67 14.73 7.80
CA ASP A 176 4.01 16.01 7.50
C ASP A 176 4.93 17.00 6.75
N GLY A 177 6.16 16.57 6.45
CA GLY A 177 7.15 17.37 5.75
C GLY A 177 7.02 17.29 4.23
N PRO A 178 7.66 18.22 3.49
CA PRO A 178 7.84 18.05 2.05
C PRO A 178 8.75 16.83 1.76
N PRO A 179 8.62 16.22 0.57
CA PRO A 179 9.59 15.22 0.12
C PRO A 179 10.99 15.87 0.03
N PRO A 180 12.06 15.11 0.32
CA PRO A 180 13.42 15.62 0.19
C PRO A 180 13.75 16.02 -1.25
N ASP A 181 14.76 16.88 -1.40
CA ASP A 181 15.37 17.18 -2.69
C ASP A 181 16.16 15.98 -3.24
N TRP A 182 16.51 16.03 -4.52
CA TRP A 182 17.21 14.92 -5.15
C TRP A 182 18.62 14.76 -4.61
N GLU A 183 19.32 15.84 -4.29
CA GLU A 183 20.68 15.84 -3.77
C GLU A 183 20.76 15.05 -2.45
N THR A 184 19.78 15.23 -1.56
CA THR A 184 19.68 14.47 -0.30
C THR A 184 19.43 12.99 -0.56
N VAL A 185 18.57 12.65 -1.53
CA VAL A 185 18.23 11.26 -1.87
C VAL A 185 19.42 10.57 -2.54
N ALA A 186 20.07 11.23 -3.51
CA ALA A 186 21.19 10.71 -4.29
C ALA A 186 22.37 10.29 -3.41
N ALA A 187 22.58 10.96 -2.27
CA ALA A 187 23.61 10.59 -1.30
C ALA A 187 23.41 9.19 -0.67
N LYS A 188 22.18 8.65 -0.71
CA LYS A 188 21.81 7.33 -0.18
C LYS A 188 21.56 6.28 -1.27
N VAL A 189 21.80 6.64 -2.53
CA VAL A 189 21.59 5.76 -3.69
C VAL A 189 22.91 5.06 -4.02
N PRO A 190 22.92 3.72 -4.12
CA PRO A 190 24.15 2.97 -4.41
C PRO A 190 24.57 3.12 -5.88
N SER A 191 25.81 2.77 -6.18
CA SER A 191 26.27 2.49 -7.55
C SER A 191 26.12 1.00 -7.86
N THR A 192 25.79 0.66 -9.11
CA THR A 192 25.71 -0.73 -9.60
C THR A 192 26.27 -0.81 -11.01
N VAL A 193 26.78 -1.97 -11.40
CA VAL A 193 27.20 -2.26 -12.78
C VAL A 193 26.02 -2.60 -13.70
N LEU A 194 24.85 -2.93 -13.13
CA LEU A 194 23.67 -3.36 -13.89
C LEU A 194 22.89 -2.20 -14.51
N GLY A 195 23.11 -0.97 -14.04
CA GLY A 195 22.31 0.17 -14.45
C GLY A 195 22.64 1.48 -13.74
N THR A 196 21.77 2.48 -13.94
CA THR A 196 21.91 3.82 -13.33
C THR A 196 20.66 4.21 -12.58
N PHE A 197 20.84 4.94 -11.48
CA PHE A 197 19.76 5.57 -10.73
C PHE A 197 19.67 7.06 -11.05
N ALA A 198 18.46 7.60 -11.10
CA ALA A 198 18.19 9.01 -11.40
C ALA A 198 16.96 9.53 -10.64
N ASP A 199 16.77 10.85 -10.63
CA ASP A 199 15.56 11.49 -10.08
C ASP A 199 14.34 11.03 -10.88
N GLY A 200 13.45 10.30 -10.22
CA GLY A 200 12.17 9.87 -10.77
C GLY A 200 11.07 10.94 -10.66
N GLY A 201 11.40 12.10 -10.10
CA GLY A 201 10.46 13.17 -9.79
C GLY A 201 9.68 12.89 -8.51
N LEU A 202 8.52 13.55 -8.40
CA LEU A 202 7.58 13.29 -7.32
C LEU A 202 6.71 12.08 -7.64
N ALA A 203 6.48 11.24 -6.66
CA ALA A 203 5.56 10.12 -6.77
C ALA A 203 4.71 9.99 -5.50
N ARG A 204 3.66 9.19 -5.60
CA ARG A 204 2.86 8.78 -4.45
C ARG A 204 3.35 7.45 -3.94
N LYS A 205 3.57 7.35 -2.63
CA LYS A 205 3.94 6.10 -1.97
C LYS A 205 3.12 5.94 -0.70
N MET A 206 2.63 4.74 -0.46
CA MET A 206 2.08 4.41 0.85
C MET A 206 3.24 4.26 1.83
N VAL A 207 3.25 5.10 2.87
CA VAL A 207 4.26 5.02 3.93
C VAL A 207 3.58 4.41 5.15
N ASN A 208 3.99 3.20 5.51
CA ASN A 208 3.36 2.44 6.59
C ASN A 208 3.51 3.15 7.94
N ASP A 209 4.69 3.70 8.24
CA ASP A 209 4.97 4.44 9.48
C ASP A 209 4.07 5.67 9.63
N CYS A 210 3.77 6.35 8.53
CA CYS A 210 2.85 7.49 8.50
C CYS A 210 1.37 7.07 8.39
N GLY A 211 1.09 5.80 8.10
CA GLY A 211 -0.25 5.25 7.90
C GLY A 211 -1.04 5.87 6.74
N LYS A 212 -0.39 6.63 5.84
CA LYS A 212 -1.02 7.41 4.76
C LYS A 212 -0.18 7.42 3.49
N GLU A 213 -0.82 7.79 2.38
CA GLU A 213 -0.15 8.02 1.11
C GLU A 213 0.54 9.37 1.15
N MET A 214 1.84 9.36 0.88
CA MET A 214 2.74 10.50 0.92
C MET A 214 3.19 10.84 -0.49
N ILE A 215 3.50 12.12 -0.69
CA ILE A 215 4.34 12.51 -1.82
C ILE A 215 5.77 12.22 -1.41
N VAL A 216 6.49 11.48 -2.24
CA VAL A 216 7.88 11.06 -2.03
C VAL A 216 8.74 11.49 -3.20
N ARG A 217 10.05 11.59 -2.98
CA ARG A 217 11.04 11.74 -4.04
C ARG A 217 11.35 10.35 -4.60
N ALA A 218 10.94 10.08 -5.83
CA ALA A 218 11.07 8.76 -6.43
C ALA A 218 12.48 8.52 -6.96
N VAL A 219 12.92 7.26 -6.91
CA VAL A 219 14.14 6.79 -7.55
C VAL A 219 13.76 6.02 -8.82
N MET A 220 14.23 6.51 -9.95
CA MET A 220 14.17 5.82 -11.23
C MET A 220 15.42 4.94 -11.38
N PHE A 221 15.26 3.71 -11.83
CA PHE A 221 16.36 2.85 -12.24
C PHE A 221 16.26 2.50 -13.73
N THR A 222 17.38 2.57 -14.42
CA THR A 222 17.52 2.22 -15.84
C THR A 222 18.48 1.03 -15.97
N GLY A 223 17.98 -0.09 -16.53
CA GLY A 223 18.80 -1.29 -16.74
C GLY A 223 19.73 -1.12 -17.95
N LEU A 224 21.04 -1.35 -17.77
CA LEU A 224 22.05 -1.21 -18.81
C LEU A 224 22.75 -2.53 -19.16
N ALA A 225 22.92 -3.43 -18.20
CA ALA A 225 23.56 -4.73 -18.40
C ALA A 225 22.78 -5.83 -17.68
N ALA A 226 22.53 -6.94 -18.37
CA ALA A 226 21.82 -8.07 -17.78
C ALA A 226 22.61 -8.68 -16.61
N GLY A 227 21.88 -9.11 -15.58
CA GLY A 227 22.47 -9.65 -14.37
C GLY A 227 21.56 -9.55 -13.17
N THR A 228 22.08 -9.90 -12.00
CA THR A 228 21.34 -9.85 -10.75
C THR A 228 22.26 -9.39 -9.63
N GLU A 229 21.79 -8.46 -8.83
CA GLU A 229 22.53 -7.87 -7.71
C GLU A 229 21.60 -7.59 -6.54
N GLU A 230 22.11 -7.73 -5.32
CA GLU A 230 21.45 -7.24 -4.11
C GLU A 230 22.09 -5.92 -3.71
N VAL A 231 21.28 -4.87 -3.58
CA VAL A 231 21.74 -3.52 -3.24
C VAL A 231 20.98 -3.00 -2.03
N ARG A 232 21.59 -2.03 -1.33
CA ARG A 232 20.92 -1.25 -0.30
C ARG A 232 20.54 0.10 -0.88
N LEU A 233 19.26 0.29 -1.19
CA LEU A 233 18.71 1.52 -1.76
C LEU A 233 17.85 2.23 -0.72
N LEU A 234 18.21 3.48 -0.36
CA LEU A 234 17.50 4.27 0.65
C LEU A 234 17.35 3.50 1.97
N ASP A 235 18.44 2.90 2.41
CA ASP A 235 18.51 2.04 3.60
C ASP A 235 17.77 0.69 3.54
N ASP A 236 16.99 0.41 2.49
CA ASP A 236 16.29 -0.86 2.29
C ASP A 236 17.08 -1.84 1.40
N TYR A 237 17.04 -3.14 1.73
CA TYR A 237 17.67 -4.19 0.92
C TYR A 237 16.76 -4.68 -0.20
N MET A 238 17.19 -4.56 -1.45
CA MET A 238 16.44 -5.07 -2.59
C MET A 238 17.32 -5.83 -3.57
N LYS A 239 16.72 -6.80 -4.24
CA LYS A 239 17.31 -7.55 -5.35
C LYS A 239 16.88 -6.93 -6.67
N ILE A 240 17.85 -6.51 -7.47
CA ILE A 240 17.65 -6.01 -8.83
C ILE A 240 18.04 -7.12 -9.80
N GLU A 241 17.13 -7.49 -10.69
CA GLU A 241 17.41 -8.34 -11.85
C GLU A 241 17.22 -7.53 -13.12
N VAL A 242 18.29 -7.41 -13.91
CA VAL A 242 18.22 -6.85 -15.25
C VAL A 242 18.21 -7.99 -16.25
N VAL A 243 17.19 -8.04 -17.11
CA VAL A 243 16.99 -9.14 -18.07
C VAL A 243 17.12 -8.66 -19.50
N ASP A 244 17.62 -9.50 -20.38
CA ASP A 244 17.60 -9.22 -21.81
C ASP A 244 16.14 -9.20 -22.29
N ALA A 245 15.75 -8.11 -22.95
CA ALA A 245 14.41 -7.96 -23.52
C ALA A 245 14.11 -9.01 -24.61
N ALA A 246 15.12 -9.74 -25.09
CA ALA A 246 15.03 -10.68 -26.20
C ALA A 246 14.54 -12.10 -25.83
N PHE A 247 14.25 -12.41 -24.56
CA PHE A 247 13.81 -13.75 -24.15
C PHE A 247 12.30 -13.80 -23.85
N GLU A 248 11.48 -13.77 -24.91
CA GLU A 248 10.17 -14.42 -24.85
C GLU A 248 10.36 -15.94 -25.02
N PRO A 249 9.96 -16.80 -24.07
CA PRO A 249 9.97 -18.23 -24.29
C PRO A 249 8.96 -18.57 -25.38
N ARG A 250 9.43 -19.13 -26.50
CA ARG A 250 8.55 -19.74 -27.50
C ARG A 250 7.68 -20.78 -26.79
N ALA A 251 6.37 -20.56 -26.79
CA ALA A 251 5.39 -21.57 -26.42
C ALA A 251 5.70 -22.86 -27.20
N GLY A 252 5.87 -23.95 -26.46
CA GLY A 252 6.35 -25.23 -26.99
C GLY A 252 5.51 -25.74 -28.13
N ASP A 253 6.18 -26.06 -29.23
CA ASP A 253 5.77 -27.09 -30.18
C ASP A 253 5.86 -28.44 -29.44
N GLY A 254 4.72 -28.90 -28.94
CA GLY A 254 4.54 -30.17 -28.27
C GLY A 254 3.63 -31.06 -29.11
N ARG A 255 4.27 -31.80 -30.01
CA ARG A 255 3.72 -32.89 -30.82
C ARG A 255 3.27 -34.07 -29.95
#